data_AF-A0AAV9HXY4-F1
#
_entry.id   AF-A0AAV9HXY4-F1
#
_cell.length_a   1.000
_cell.length_b   1.000
_cell.length_c   1.000
_cell.angle_alpha   90.00
_cell.angle_beta   90.00
_cell.angle_gamma   90.00
#
_symmetry.space_group_name_H-M   'P 1'
#
loop_
_entity.id
_entity.type
_entity.pdbx_description
1 polymer ?
#
loop_
_entity_poly.entity_id
_entity_poly.type
_entity_poly.pdbx_seq_one_letter_code
_entity_poly.pdbx_strand_id
1 'polypeptide(L)'
;MATQNMDDIEEQERIVWSSSRLYLRLLDTFPKYVHEFQAKWTDWQEAISSGCADASTTWSSVPSFHSLTALGPKIIPLVVYQLALNPDDRTAVHLYSTLEPDTNYIPEDSSASPGQDILRLSFERNRAVRNALADFIERSERLSRYSSFSIHTECSEYDSLLAFGQSIIPHVMLQYAQDITKTSAHGIGAGFLFWYELLHELVWGSKTGLMSIGDFGKLYKGWELWFEGGEGGESPPKFGAH
;
A
#
# COMPACT_ATOMS: atom_id res chain seq x y z
N MET A 1 24.02 22.06 -20.26
CA MET A 1 23.09 21.28 -21.11
C MET A 1 23.36 19.78 -21.05
N ALA A 2 24.60 19.29 -21.16
CA ALA A 2 24.88 17.85 -21.03
C ALA A 2 24.71 17.30 -19.60
N THR A 3 25.01 18.08 -18.57
CA THR A 3 24.86 17.68 -17.15
C THR A 3 23.41 17.52 -16.71
N GLN A 4 22.54 18.47 -17.10
CA GLN A 4 21.13 18.43 -16.72
C GLN A 4 20.38 17.22 -17.30
N ASN A 5 20.72 16.82 -18.53
CA ASN A 5 20.14 15.63 -19.14
C ASN A 5 20.60 14.31 -18.49
N MET A 6 21.74 14.31 -17.78
CA MET A 6 22.24 13.14 -17.06
C MET A 6 21.59 13.02 -15.68
N ASP A 7 21.44 14.14 -14.99
CA ASP A 7 20.73 14.20 -13.70
C ASP A 7 19.26 13.75 -13.84
N ASP A 8 18.58 14.17 -14.92
CA ASP A 8 17.19 13.79 -15.21
C ASP A 8 17.04 12.27 -15.50
N ILE A 9 18.02 11.66 -16.19
CA ILE A 9 18.02 10.21 -16.46
C ILE A 9 18.22 9.41 -15.18
N GLU A 10 19.19 9.82 -14.35
CA GLU A 10 19.46 9.15 -13.07
C GLU A 10 18.26 9.23 -12.12
N GLU A 11 17.57 10.36 -12.07
CA GLU A 11 16.35 10.51 -11.28
C GLU A 11 15.24 9.57 -11.76
N GLN A 12 15.00 9.51 -13.07
CA GLN A 12 13.98 8.64 -13.65
C GLN A 12 14.27 7.15 -13.37
N GLU A 13 15.52 6.73 -13.49
CA GLU A 13 15.92 5.36 -13.15
C GLU A 13 15.67 5.03 -11.66
N ARG A 14 15.95 5.98 -10.76
CA ARG A 14 15.68 5.81 -9.32
C ARG A 14 14.19 5.70 -9.02
N ILE A 15 13.35 6.47 -9.71
CA ILE A 15 11.90 6.42 -9.59
C ILE A 15 11.39 5.03 -10.00
N VAL A 16 11.75 4.57 -11.20
CA VAL A 16 11.36 3.24 -11.72
C VAL A 16 11.86 2.11 -10.81
N TRP A 17 13.10 2.22 -10.34
CA TRP A 17 13.69 1.23 -9.45
C TRP A 17 12.96 1.14 -8.11
N SER A 18 12.55 2.27 -7.53
CA SER A 18 11.82 2.29 -6.26
C SER A 18 10.49 1.53 -6.36
N SER A 19 9.73 1.77 -7.43
CA SER A 19 8.47 1.07 -7.68
C SER A 19 8.68 -0.42 -7.92
N SER A 20 9.69 -0.78 -8.72
CA SER A 20 10.07 -2.17 -8.98
C SER A 20 10.48 -2.91 -7.69
N ARG A 21 11.26 -2.26 -6.83
CA ARG A 21 11.70 -2.83 -5.56
C ARG A 21 10.53 -3.09 -4.62
N LEU A 22 9.56 -2.18 -4.53
CA LEU A 22 8.36 -2.38 -3.71
C LEU A 22 7.52 -3.54 -4.25
N TYR A 23 7.29 -3.59 -5.56
CA TYR A 23 6.62 -4.70 -6.22
C TYR A 23 7.28 -6.06 -5.91
N LEU A 24 8.61 -6.16 -6.06
CA LEU A 24 9.34 -7.41 -5.78
C LEU A 24 9.22 -7.85 -4.32
N ARG A 25 9.24 -6.91 -3.37
CA ARG A 25 9.01 -7.24 -1.95
C ARG A 25 7.60 -7.76 -1.71
N LEU A 26 6.60 -7.14 -2.34
CA LEU A 26 5.21 -7.59 -2.25
C LEU A 26 5.03 -8.97 -2.87
N LEU A 27 5.66 -9.24 -4.01
CA LEU A 27 5.60 -10.54 -4.66
C LEU A 27 6.26 -11.63 -3.81
N ASP A 28 7.39 -11.33 -3.19
CA ASP A 28 8.11 -12.25 -2.31
C ASP A 28 7.35 -12.54 -1.00
N THR A 29 6.75 -11.51 -0.40
CA THR A 29 6.09 -11.63 0.91
C THR A 29 4.62 -12.05 0.81
N PHE A 30 3.90 -11.57 -0.21
CA PHE A 30 2.46 -11.75 -0.41
C PHE A 30 2.17 -12.12 -1.87
N PRO A 31 2.61 -13.29 -2.37
CA PRO A 31 2.50 -13.65 -3.78
C PRO A 31 1.05 -13.70 -4.27
N LYS A 32 0.10 -14.16 -3.43
CA LYS A 32 -1.33 -14.24 -3.80
C LYS A 32 -1.91 -12.87 -4.09
N TYR A 33 -1.58 -11.87 -3.27
CA TYR A 33 -1.99 -10.48 -3.45
C TYR A 33 -1.58 -9.96 -4.84
N VAL A 34 -0.31 -10.21 -5.22
CA VAL A 34 0.22 -9.78 -6.52
C VAL A 34 -0.44 -10.54 -7.67
N HIS A 35 -0.62 -11.86 -7.53
CA HIS A 35 -1.24 -12.68 -8.56
C HIS A 35 -2.73 -12.38 -8.76
N GLU A 36 -3.47 -12.09 -7.69
CA GLU A 36 -4.88 -11.69 -7.80
C GLU A 36 -5.00 -10.38 -8.58
N PHE A 37 -4.17 -9.38 -8.25
CA PHE A 37 -4.11 -8.14 -9.02
C PHE A 37 -3.78 -8.41 -10.49
N GLN A 38 -2.74 -9.20 -10.78
CA GLN A 38 -2.33 -9.52 -12.15
C GLN A 38 -3.44 -10.19 -12.95
N ALA A 39 -4.17 -11.14 -12.34
CA ALA A 39 -5.30 -11.80 -12.98
C ALA A 39 -6.41 -10.81 -13.32
N LYS A 40 -6.87 -10.01 -12.35
CA LYS A 40 -7.93 -9.00 -12.58
C LYS A 40 -7.50 -7.89 -13.53
N TRP A 41 -6.23 -7.49 -13.49
CA TRP A 41 -5.65 -6.53 -14.43
C TRP A 41 -5.69 -7.08 -15.87
N THR A 42 -5.27 -8.33 -16.06
CA THR A 42 -5.28 -9.01 -17.38
C THR A 42 -6.70 -9.12 -17.91
N ASP A 43 -7.65 -9.59 -17.09
CA ASP A 43 -9.07 -9.68 -17.46
C ASP A 43 -9.65 -8.32 -17.88
N TRP A 44 -9.22 -7.24 -17.23
CA TRP A 44 -9.64 -5.88 -17.58
C TRP A 44 -9.03 -5.41 -18.92
N GLN A 45 -7.74 -5.65 -19.14
CA GLN A 45 -7.07 -5.32 -20.40
C GLN A 45 -7.66 -6.08 -21.60
N GLU A 46 -8.00 -7.36 -21.41
CA GLU A 46 -8.66 -8.18 -22.45
C GLU A 46 -10.08 -7.67 -22.76
N ALA A 47 -10.84 -7.29 -21.73
CA ALA A 47 -12.18 -6.72 -21.91
C ALA A 47 -12.14 -5.38 -22.67
N ILE A 48 -11.14 -4.53 -22.40
CA ILE A 48 -10.93 -3.28 -23.14
C ILE A 48 -10.48 -3.55 -24.57
N SER A 49 -9.61 -4.54 -24.81
CA SER A 49 -9.08 -4.82 -26.14
C SER A 49 -10.10 -5.50 -27.06
N SER A 50 -11.05 -6.25 -26.50
CA SER A 50 -12.10 -6.96 -27.24
C SER A 50 -13.33 -6.12 -27.55
N GLY A 51 -13.62 -5.10 -26.71
CA GLY A 51 -14.57 -4.05 -27.03
C GLY A 51 -13.88 -2.94 -27.83
N CYS A 52 -14.39 -2.56 -28.99
CA CYS A 52 -13.82 -1.53 -29.88
C CYS A 52 -13.86 -0.11 -29.23
N ALA A 53 -13.13 0.12 -28.15
CA ALA A 53 -13.36 1.19 -27.19
C ALA A 53 -12.14 2.12 -27.05
N ASP A 54 -12.04 3.09 -27.96
CA ASP A 54 -11.06 4.19 -27.91
C ASP A 54 -11.37 5.27 -26.83
N ALA A 55 -12.40 5.08 -25.99
CA ALA A 55 -12.86 6.08 -25.03
C ALA A 55 -12.68 5.64 -23.56
N SER A 56 -12.20 6.54 -22.69
CA SER A 56 -12.01 6.24 -21.25
C SER A 56 -13.32 5.96 -20.51
N THR A 57 -14.45 6.51 -20.97
CA THR A 57 -15.78 6.28 -20.39
C THR A 57 -16.23 4.84 -20.49
N THR A 58 -15.73 4.09 -21.48
CA THR A 58 -16.02 2.66 -21.63
C THR A 58 -15.19 1.78 -20.69
N TRP A 59 -13.99 2.22 -20.27
CA TRP A 59 -13.11 1.43 -19.41
C TRP A 59 -13.69 1.16 -18.02
N SER A 60 -14.44 2.11 -17.46
CA SER A 60 -15.09 1.95 -16.16
C SER A 60 -16.40 1.19 -16.19
N SER A 61 -16.95 0.93 -17.39
CA SER A 61 -18.27 0.31 -17.55
C SER A 61 -18.22 -1.23 -17.57
N VAL A 62 -17.03 -1.82 -17.67
CA VAL A 62 -16.87 -3.27 -17.77
C VAL A 62 -16.80 -3.94 -16.38
N PRO A 63 -17.40 -5.13 -16.19
CA PRO A 63 -17.39 -5.82 -14.89
C PRO A 63 -16.00 -6.12 -14.31
N SER A 64 -14.99 -6.33 -15.17
CA SER A 64 -13.61 -6.55 -14.76
C SER A 64 -12.98 -5.31 -14.10
N PHE A 65 -13.37 -4.11 -14.51
CA PHE A 65 -12.96 -2.87 -13.84
C PHE A 65 -13.49 -2.82 -12.40
N HIS A 66 -14.78 -3.10 -12.20
CA HIS A 66 -15.36 -3.12 -10.86
C HIS A 66 -14.68 -4.15 -9.96
N SER A 67 -14.38 -5.33 -10.50
CA SER A 67 -13.65 -6.38 -9.78
C SER A 67 -12.25 -5.91 -9.35
N LEU A 68 -11.56 -5.14 -10.20
CA LEU A 68 -10.24 -4.59 -9.90
C LEU A 68 -10.31 -3.46 -8.87
N THR A 69 -11.27 -2.53 -9.02
CA THR A 69 -11.47 -1.44 -8.05
C THR A 69 -11.95 -1.92 -6.68
N ALA A 70 -12.62 -3.07 -6.61
CA ALA A 70 -13.02 -3.69 -5.35
C ALA A 70 -11.84 -4.13 -4.48
N LEU A 71 -10.63 -4.27 -5.06
CA LEU A 71 -9.41 -4.49 -4.28
C LEU A 71 -9.02 -3.26 -3.46
N GLY A 72 -9.51 -2.07 -3.81
CA GLY A 72 -9.35 -0.83 -3.05
C GLY A 72 -7.95 -0.20 -3.12
N PRO A 73 -7.69 0.86 -2.34
CA PRO A 73 -6.43 1.63 -2.42
C PRO A 73 -5.17 0.82 -2.13
N LYS A 74 -5.28 -0.36 -1.51
CA LYS A 74 -4.12 -1.22 -1.23
C LYS A 74 -3.38 -1.61 -2.52
N ILE A 75 -4.06 -1.73 -3.67
CA ILE A 75 -3.41 -2.07 -4.96
C ILE A 75 -2.67 -0.93 -5.66
N ILE A 76 -2.69 0.30 -5.13
CA ILE A 76 -2.01 1.45 -5.74
C ILE A 76 -0.54 1.17 -6.07
N PRO A 77 0.30 0.57 -5.20
CA PRO A 77 1.69 0.26 -5.55
C PRO A 77 1.85 -0.68 -6.76
N LEU A 78 0.88 -1.56 -7.01
CA LEU A 78 0.90 -2.46 -8.16
C LEU A 78 0.52 -1.73 -9.45
N VAL A 79 -0.39 -0.76 -9.37
CA VAL A 79 -0.73 0.14 -10.48
C VAL A 79 0.45 1.05 -10.84
N VAL A 80 1.13 1.60 -9.83
CA VAL A 80 2.36 2.38 -10.01
C VAL A 80 3.46 1.54 -10.67
N TYR A 81 3.56 0.25 -10.34
CA TYR A 81 4.49 -0.64 -11.04
C TYR A 81 4.13 -0.83 -12.51
N GLN A 82 2.84 -0.92 -12.89
CA GLN A 82 2.45 -0.95 -14.32
C GLN A 82 2.92 0.32 -15.04
N LEU A 83 2.76 1.50 -14.41
CA LEU A 83 3.29 2.75 -14.96
C LEU A 83 4.82 2.77 -15.05
N ALA A 84 5.52 2.10 -14.13
CA ALA A 84 6.97 2.00 -14.19
C ALA A 84 7.44 1.16 -15.39
N LEU A 85 6.62 0.21 -15.86
CA LEU A 85 6.85 -0.55 -17.09
C LEU A 85 6.48 0.25 -18.34
N ASN A 86 5.40 1.01 -18.29
CA ASN A 86 4.92 1.86 -19.37
C ASN A 86 4.29 3.16 -18.83
N PRO A 87 5.05 4.27 -18.78
CA PRO A 87 4.54 5.54 -18.26
C PRO A 87 3.40 6.15 -19.09
N ASP A 88 3.22 5.71 -20.34
CA ASP A 88 2.17 6.19 -21.24
C ASP A 88 0.89 5.34 -21.18
N ASP A 89 0.81 4.37 -20.27
CA ASP A 89 -0.37 3.53 -20.08
C ASP A 89 -1.54 4.32 -19.47
N ARG A 90 -2.44 4.77 -20.35
CA ARG A 90 -3.64 5.54 -19.98
C ARG A 90 -4.62 4.75 -19.12
N THR A 91 -4.64 3.42 -19.24
CA THR A 91 -5.52 2.58 -18.41
C THR A 91 -5.00 2.51 -16.98
N ALA A 92 -3.68 2.43 -16.81
CA ALA A 92 -3.05 2.48 -15.49
C ALA A 92 -3.25 3.85 -14.81
N VAL A 93 -3.09 4.95 -15.57
CA VAL A 93 -3.40 6.31 -15.07
C VAL A 93 -4.86 6.40 -14.62
N HIS A 94 -5.80 5.93 -15.44
CA HIS A 94 -7.24 5.95 -15.13
C HIS A 94 -7.58 5.15 -13.87
N LEU A 95 -7.02 3.94 -13.74
CA LEU A 95 -7.21 3.12 -12.55
C LEU A 95 -6.61 3.77 -11.30
N TYR A 96 -5.41 4.35 -11.40
CA TYR A 96 -4.77 5.06 -10.30
C TYR A 96 -5.64 6.21 -9.80
N SER A 97 -6.11 7.09 -10.69
CA SER A 97 -6.96 8.22 -10.32
C SER A 97 -8.31 7.79 -9.73
N THR A 98 -8.79 6.60 -10.07
CA THR A 98 -10.01 6.03 -9.46
C THR A 98 -9.75 5.52 -8.04
N LEU A 99 -8.56 5.00 -7.77
CA LEU A 99 -8.21 4.35 -6.51
C LEU A 99 -7.62 5.30 -5.47
N GLU A 100 -6.93 6.37 -5.88
CA GLU A 100 -6.22 7.29 -4.99
C GLU A 100 -7.21 8.20 -4.24
N PRO A 101 -7.35 8.06 -2.92
CA PRO A 101 -8.26 8.91 -2.15
C PRO A 101 -7.67 10.31 -1.87
N ASP A 102 -6.35 10.48 -1.92
CA ASP A 102 -5.68 11.72 -1.59
C ASP A 102 -5.41 12.55 -2.86
N THR A 103 -6.15 13.65 -3.00
CA THR A 103 -6.06 14.54 -4.17
C THR A 103 -4.68 15.15 -4.36
N ASN A 104 -3.83 15.19 -3.32
CA ASN A 104 -2.45 15.68 -3.46
C ASN A 104 -1.55 14.72 -4.25
N TYR A 105 -1.98 13.47 -4.43
CA TYR A 105 -1.25 12.43 -5.16
C TYR A 105 -1.87 12.13 -6.52
N ILE A 106 -2.87 12.91 -6.95
CA ILE A 106 -3.48 12.83 -8.28
C ILE A 106 -2.83 13.94 -9.15
N PRO A 107 -2.31 13.62 -10.35
CA PRO A 107 -1.81 14.63 -11.27
C PRO A 107 -2.87 15.66 -11.63
N GLU A 108 -2.44 16.88 -11.94
CA GLU A 108 -3.33 17.89 -12.49
C GLU A 108 -3.90 17.45 -13.85
N ASP A 109 -5.17 17.74 -14.11
CA ASP A 109 -5.86 17.39 -15.37
C ASP A 109 -5.15 17.94 -16.62
N SER A 110 -4.35 19.00 -16.47
CA SER A 110 -3.56 19.62 -17.53
C SER A 110 -2.18 18.99 -17.76
N SER A 111 -1.81 17.94 -17.03
CA SER A 111 -0.50 17.30 -17.18
C SER A 111 -0.33 16.69 -18.58
N ALA A 112 0.82 16.96 -19.20
CA ALA A 112 1.19 16.37 -20.48
C ALA A 112 1.68 14.91 -20.35
N SER A 113 2.11 14.50 -19.15
CA SER A 113 2.67 13.17 -18.87
C SER A 113 2.18 12.63 -17.50
N PRO A 114 0.86 12.41 -17.33
CA PRO A 114 0.28 12.08 -16.02
C PRO A 114 0.86 10.80 -15.41
N GLY A 115 1.27 9.81 -16.20
CA GLY A 115 1.93 8.62 -15.68
C GLY A 115 3.31 8.88 -15.09
N GLN A 116 4.09 9.79 -15.65
CA GLN A 116 5.38 10.22 -15.07
C GLN A 116 5.16 11.01 -13.78
N ASP A 117 4.14 11.87 -13.73
CA ASP A 117 3.78 12.59 -12.50
C ASP A 117 3.37 11.64 -11.38
N ILE A 118 2.54 10.63 -11.68
CA ILE A 118 2.17 9.57 -10.71
C ILE A 118 3.42 8.85 -10.20
N LEU A 119 4.35 8.48 -11.09
CA LEU A 119 5.57 7.80 -10.69
C LEU A 119 6.42 8.65 -9.74
N ARG A 120 6.57 9.95 -10.03
CA ARG A 120 7.30 10.88 -9.18
C ARG A 120 6.62 11.08 -7.82
N LEU A 121 5.31 11.36 -7.82
CA LEU A 121 4.52 11.54 -6.59
C LEU A 121 4.55 10.27 -5.73
N SER A 122 4.45 9.10 -6.34
CA SER A 122 4.56 7.81 -5.65
C SER A 122 5.97 7.58 -5.09
N PHE A 123 7.02 7.93 -5.82
CA PHE A 123 8.39 7.87 -5.33
C PHE A 123 8.59 8.72 -4.08
N GLU A 124 8.11 9.97 -4.10
CA GLU A 124 8.17 10.89 -2.96
C GLU A 124 7.38 10.35 -1.77
N ARG A 125 6.14 9.85 -1.99
CA ARG A 125 5.32 9.21 -0.96
C ARG A 125 6.04 8.02 -0.35
N ASN A 126 6.55 7.11 -1.18
CA ASN A 126 7.27 5.91 -0.73
C ASN A 126 8.53 6.25 0.06
N ARG A 127 9.20 7.37 -0.23
CA ARG A 127 10.30 7.88 0.58
C ARG A 127 9.80 8.42 1.93
N ALA A 128 8.76 9.25 1.93
CA ALA A 128 8.20 9.82 3.15
C ALA A 128 7.65 8.75 4.11
N VAL A 129 6.92 7.77 3.58
CA VAL A 129 6.38 6.62 4.33
C VAL A 129 7.48 5.79 4.96
N ARG A 130 8.57 5.52 4.25
CA ARG A 130 9.72 4.79 4.81
C ARG A 130 10.36 5.53 5.98
N ASN A 131 10.48 6.86 5.88
CA ASN A 131 11.01 7.67 6.97
C ASN A 131 10.06 7.65 8.18
N ALA A 132 8.76 7.88 7.96
CA ALA A 132 7.76 7.85 9.03
C ALA A 132 7.68 6.49 9.73
N LEU A 133 7.78 5.39 8.97
CA LEU A 133 7.86 4.04 9.54
C LEU A 133 9.12 3.86 10.39
N ALA A 134 10.27 4.35 9.93
CA ALA A 134 11.52 4.26 10.68
C ALA A 134 11.43 5.05 12.01
N ASP A 135 10.91 6.28 11.97
CA ASP A 135 10.72 7.13 13.16
C ASP A 135 9.76 6.45 14.16
N PHE A 136 8.67 5.88 13.66
CA PHE A 136 7.70 5.15 14.49
C PHE A 136 8.30 3.89 15.14
N ILE A 137 9.10 3.13 14.40
CA ILE A 137 9.80 1.95 14.89
C ILE A 137 10.81 2.35 15.96
N GLU A 138 11.68 3.33 15.70
CA GLU A 138 12.70 3.79 16.65
C GLU A 138 12.06 4.26 17.96
N ARG A 139 10.99 5.07 17.85
CA ARG A 139 10.23 5.50 19.02
C ARG A 139 9.67 4.31 19.79
N SER A 140 9.03 3.37 19.10
CA SER A 140 8.40 2.23 19.73
C SER A 140 9.42 1.32 20.41
N GLU A 141 10.59 1.14 19.82
CA GLU A 141 11.70 0.42 20.45
C GLU A 141 12.18 1.11 21.72
N ARG A 142 12.36 2.44 21.69
CA ARG A 142 12.73 3.24 22.88
C ARG A 142 11.70 3.12 24.00
N LEU A 143 10.42 3.00 23.66
CA LEU A 143 9.31 2.96 24.60
C LEU A 143 8.82 1.54 24.94
N SER A 144 9.45 0.51 24.37
CA SER A 144 9.10 -0.91 24.59
C SER A 144 9.17 -1.38 26.05
N ARG A 145 9.85 -0.61 26.93
CA ARG A 145 9.97 -0.91 28.37
C ARG A 145 8.81 -0.36 29.21
N TYR A 146 7.94 0.47 28.63
CA TYR A 146 6.81 1.05 29.34
C TYR A 146 5.61 0.10 29.28
N SER A 147 4.79 0.10 30.34
CA SER A 147 3.64 -0.81 30.45
C SER A 147 2.37 -0.33 29.75
N SER A 148 2.31 0.93 29.28
CA SER A 148 1.11 1.48 28.65
C SER A 148 1.14 1.32 27.13
N PHE A 149 0.13 0.63 26.60
CA PHE A 149 -0.06 0.43 25.17
C PHE A 149 -0.36 1.76 24.43
N SER A 150 -1.04 2.71 25.08
CA SER A 150 -1.43 3.99 24.46
C SER A 150 -0.24 4.86 24.03
N ILE A 151 0.93 4.68 24.66
CA ILE A 151 2.15 5.45 24.38
C ILE A 151 2.61 5.29 22.91
N HIS A 152 2.25 4.17 22.28
CA HIS A 152 2.59 3.89 20.88
C HIS A 152 1.55 4.42 19.90
N THR A 153 0.31 4.65 20.31
CA THR A 153 -0.78 5.05 19.39
C THR A 153 -1.27 6.47 19.63
N GLU A 154 -0.76 7.15 20.68
CA GLU A 154 -1.03 8.55 21.01
C GLU A 154 0.29 9.34 20.85
N CYS A 155 0.86 9.33 19.64
CA CYS A 155 2.09 10.04 19.34
C CYS A 155 2.13 10.58 17.90
N SER A 156 2.92 11.64 17.71
CA SER A 156 3.09 12.32 16.43
C SER A 156 3.55 11.40 15.29
N GLU A 157 4.37 10.40 15.60
CA GLU A 157 4.91 9.45 14.63
C GLU A 157 3.80 8.50 14.14
N TYR A 158 2.88 8.11 15.03
CA TYR A 158 1.69 7.35 14.67
C TYR A 158 0.69 8.21 13.87
N ASP A 159 0.45 9.45 14.30
CA ASP A 159 -0.42 10.40 13.58
C ASP A 159 0.11 10.70 12.17
N SER A 160 1.43 10.78 12.01
CA SER A 160 2.09 10.96 10.71
C SER A 160 1.84 9.78 9.77
N LEU A 161 1.80 8.56 10.28
CA LEU A 161 1.46 7.38 9.48
C LEU A 161 -0.01 7.40 9.07
N LEU A 162 -0.92 7.76 9.97
CA LEU A 162 -2.35 7.90 9.66
C LEU A 162 -2.61 8.96 8.58
N ALA A 163 -1.85 10.05 8.56
CA ALA A 163 -2.00 11.12 7.59
C ALA A 163 -1.80 10.69 6.14
N PHE A 164 -1.07 9.60 5.87
CA PHE A 164 -0.92 9.05 4.51
C PHE A 164 -2.13 8.20 4.04
N GLY A 165 -3.06 7.88 4.94
CA GLY A 165 -4.27 7.13 4.63
C GLY A 165 -4.03 5.70 4.12
N GLN A 166 -5.03 5.12 3.46
CA GLN A 166 -5.02 3.69 3.08
C GLN A 166 -3.94 3.32 2.06
N SER A 167 -3.32 4.29 1.40
CA SER A 167 -2.25 4.06 0.42
C SER A 167 -1.01 3.38 1.02
N ILE A 168 -0.80 3.50 2.34
CA ILE A 168 0.38 2.92 3.02
C ILE A 168 0.17 1.50 3.52
N ILE A 169 -1.03 0.95 3.40
CA ILE A 169 -1.36 -0.40 3.88
C ILE A 169 -0.33 -1.45 3.39
N PRO A 170 0.11 -1.46 2.11
CA PRO A 170 1.14 -2.40 1.66
C PRO A 170 2.49 -2.25 2.38
N HIS A 171 2.89 -1.02 2.71
CA HIS A 171 4.13 -0.76 3.47
C HIS A 171 4.02 -1.27 4.91
N VAL A 172 2.88 -1.00 5.54
CA VAL A 172 2.59 -1.47 6.91
C VAL A 172 2.54 -3.00 6.96
N MET A 173 1.90 -3.65 5.99
CA MET A 173 1.83 -5.11 5.89
C MET A 173 3.21 -5.75 5.70
N LEU A 174 4.07 -5.19 4.83
CA LEU A 174 5.45 -5.66 4.67
C LEU A 174 6.24 -5.58 5.97
N GLN A 175 6.08 -4.48 6.71
CA GLN A 175 6.74 -4.31 8.01
C GLN A 175 6.19 -5.28 9.05
N TYR A 176 4.86 -5.48 9.08
CA TYR A 176 4.21 -6.42 9.98
C TYR A 176 4.69 -7.86 9.75
N ALA A 177 4.75 -8.30 8.49
CA ALA A 177 5.29 -9.61 8.12
C ALA A 177 6.77 -9.77 8.52
N GLN A 178 7.58 -8.73 8.34
CA GLN A 178 8.98 -8.76 8.73
C GLN A 178 9.17 -8.88 10.25
N ASP A 179 8.32 -8.24 11.04
CA ASP A 179 8.50 -8.25 12.50
C ASP A 179 7.88 -9.48 13.15
N ILE A 180 6.72 -9.96 12.66
CA ILE A 180 6.08 -11.18 13.18
C ILE A 180 6.96 -12.42 12.96
N THR A 181 7.75 -12.45 11.87
CA THR A 181 8.69 -13.53 11.57
C THR A 181 9.96 -13.51 12.43
N LYS A 182 10.40 -12.33 12.89
CA LYS A 182 11.55 -12.21 13.82
C LYS A 182 11.18 -12.66 15.24
N THR A 183 9.97 -12.33 15.70
CA THR A 183 9.53 -12.61 17.08
C THR A 183 9.40 -14.11 17.37
N SER A 184 9.10 -14.94 16.36
CA SER A 184 8.98 -16.40 16.52
C SER A 184 10.31 -17.12 16.77
N ALA A 185 11.46 -16.49 16.49
CA ALA A 185 12.77 -17.15 16.53
C ALA A 185 13.55 -16.96 17.86
N HIS A 186 13.26 -15.93 18.67
CA HIS A 186 14.15 -15.53 19.80
C HIS A 186 13.49 -15.47 21.18
N GLY A 187 12.28 -16.01 21.36
CA GLY A 187 11.67 -16.27 22.67
C GLY A 187 11.24 -15.05 23.48
N ILE A 188 11.92 -13.91 23.37
CA ILE A 188 11.53 -12.59 23.89
C ILE A 188 12.19 -11.57 22.96
N GLY A 189 11.43 -10.96 22.03
CA GLY A 189 12.00 -9.99 21.10
C GLY A 189 10.95 -9.26 20.27
N ALA A 190 10.67 -8.01 20.67
CA ALA A 190 10.02 -6.96 19.87
C ALA A 190 8.55 -7.15 19.41
N GLY A 191 7.80 -8.08 20.00
CA GLY A 191 6.35 -8.25 19.79
C GLY A 191 5.47 -7.15 20.41
N PHE A 192 5.73 -5.88 20.11
CA PHE A 192 4.97 -4.73 20.64
C PHE A 192 4.65 -3.66 19.58
N LEU A 193 4.83 -3.94 18.29
CA LEU A 193 4.48 -2.95 17.27
C LEU A 193 3.00 -3.10 16.92
N PHE A 194 2.27 -2.01 17.13
CA PHE A 194 0.82 -1.90 17.01
C PHE A 194 0.38 -1.84 15.55
N TRP A 195 1.00 -2.65 14.69
CA TRP A 195 0.69 -2.73 13.28
C TRP A 195 -0.79 -3.06 13.06
N TYR A 196 -1.35 -3.96 13.86
CA TYR A 196 -2.78 -4.27 13.81
C TYR A 196 -3.66 -3.05 14.16
N GLU A 197 -3.23 -2.20 15.10
CA GLU A 197 -3.98 -1.01 15.49
C GLU A 197 -3.90 0.05 14.39
N LEU A 198 -2.70 0.28 13.85
CA LEU A 198 -2.49 1.16 12.70
C LEU A 198 -3.31 0.70 11.49
N LEU A 199 -3.27 -0.59 11.15
CA LEU A 199 -4.08 -1.15 10.07
C LEU A 199 -5.58 -0.98 10.34
N HIS A 200 -6.02 -1.23 11.58
CA HIS A 200 -7.42 -1.06 11.95
C HIS A 200 -7.86 0.40 11.80
N GLU A 201 -7.06 1.35 12.26
CA GLU A 201 -7.40 2.78 12.18
C GLU A 201 -7.30 3.32 10.74
N LEU A 202 -6.33 2.87 9.94
CA LEU A 202 -6.25 3.19 8.51
C LEU A 202 -7.49 2.70 7.73
N VAL A 203 -8.01 1.53 8.08
CA VAL A 203 -9.13 0.90 7.37
C VAL A 203 -10.49 1.38 7.89
N TRP A 204 -10.65 1.47 9.21
CA TRP A 204 -11.95 1.73 9.86
C TRP A 204 -12.09 3.15 10.41
N GLY A 205 -11.03 3.95 10.43
CA GLY A 205 -11.04 5.30 11.00
C GLY A 205 -11.15 5.31 12.52
N SER A 206 -10.93 4.17 13.19
CA SER A 206 -10.97 4.06 14.63
C SER A 206 -10.00 3.02 15.16
N LYS A 207 -9.56 3.20 16.39
CA LYS A 207 -8.82 2.21 17.20
C LYS A 207 -9.68 0.98 17.51
N THR A 208 -9.03 -0.16 17.80
CA THR A 208 -9.72 -1.40 18.22
C THR A 208 -10.22 -1.33 19.66
N GLY A 209 -9.54 -0.53 20.50
CA GLY A 209 -9.81 -0.45 21.93
C GLY A 209 -9.46 -1.73 22.70
N LEU A 210 -8.74 -2.68 22.09
CA LEU A 210 -8.33 -3.92 22.75
C LEU A 210 -7.31 -3.64 23.86
N MET A 211 -7.71 -3.85 25.11
CA MET A 211 -6.83 -3.70 26.27
C MET A 211 -5.87 -4.89 26.48
N SER A 212 -6.17 -6.05 25.88
CA SER A 212 -5.30 -7.23 25.93
C SER A 212 -5.47 -8.07 24.67
N ILE A 213 -4.36 -8.46 24.06
CA ILE A 213 -4.34 -9.38 22.92
C ILE A 213 -3.65 -10.66 23.35
N GLY A 214 -4.40 -11.76 23.33
CA GLY A 214 -3.88 -13.08 23.71
C GLY A 214 -3.05 -13.77 22.62
N ASP A 215 -3.17 -13.34 21.36
CA ASP A 215 -2.51 -14.02 20.23
C ASP A 215 -2.28 -13.06 19.04
N PHE A 216 -1.12 -12.43 19.00
CA PHE A 216 -0.70 -11.56 17.89
C PHE A 216 -0.55 -12.30 16.56
N GLY A 217 -0.26 -13.62 16.61
CA GLY A 217 -0.16 -14.45 15.41
C GLY A 217 -1.51 -14.59 14.71
N LYS A 218 -2.59 -14.77 15.48
CA LYS A 218 -3.96 -14.77 14.95
C LYS A 218 -4.36 -13.42 14.36
N LEU A 219 -3.99 -12.30 15.00
CA LEU A 219 -4.26 -10.98 14.44
C LEU A 219 -3.55 -10.78 13.09
N TYR A 220 -2.26 -11.11 13.03
CA TYR A 220 -1.49 -11.04 11.80
C TYR A 220 -2.11 -11.93 10.72
N LYS A 221 -2.44 -13.19 11.04
CA LYS A 221 -3.10 -14.13 10.11
C LYS A 221 -4.40 -13.55 9.52
N GLY A 222 -5.22 -12.87 10.33
CA GLY A 222 -6.44 -12.23 9.85
C GLY A 222 -6.15 -11.10 8.86
N TRP A 223 -5.18 -10.25 9.17
CA TRP A 223 -4.75 -9.16 8.28
C TRP A 223 -4.08 -9.68 7.00
N GLU A 224 -3.24 -10.70 7.11
CA GLU A 224 -2.59 -11.40 5.99
C GLU A 224 -3.64 -11.98 5.04
N LEU A 225 -4.63 -12.71 5.55
CA LEU A 225 -5.69 -13.31 4.73
C LEU A 225 -6.50 -12.25 3.96
N TRP A 226 -6.85 -11.14 4.60
CA TRP A 226 -7.52 -10.02 3.93
C TRP A 226 -6.63 -9.30 2.92
N PHE A 227 -5.35 -9.12 3.25
CA PHE A 227 -4.41 -8.43 2.37
C PHE A 227 -4.12 -9.26 1.12
N GLU A 228 -3.88 -10.56 1.27
CA GLU A 228 -3.62 -11.53 0.21
C GLU A 228 -4.80 -11.79 -0.72
N GLY A 229 -6.03 -11.62 -0.22
CA GLY A 229 -7.24 -12.07 -0.90
C GLY A 229 -7.43 -13.59 -0.82
N GLY A 230 -8.67 -14.04 -1.03
CA GLY A 230 -9.05 -15.46 -0.98
C GLY A 230 -10.31 -15.74 -0.15
N GLU A 231 -10.70 -17.03 -0.05
CA GLU A 231 -11.84 -17.47 0.74
C GLU A 231 -11.70 -17.03 2.21
N GLY A 232 -12.65 -16.24 2.70
CA GLY A 232 -12.64 -15.68 4.06
C GLY A 232 -11.82 -14.39 4.24
N GLY A 233 -11.17 -13.88 3.19
CA GLY A 233 -10.42 -12.61 3.17
C GLY A 233 -11.19 -11.43 2.58
N GLU A 234 -12.49 -11.56 2.34
CA GLU A 234 -13.30 -10.58 1.61
C GLU A 234 -13.48 -9.24 2.36
N SER A 235 -13.27 -9.22 3.68
CA SER A 235 -13.42 -8.02 4.50
C SER A 235 -12.25 -7.87 5.46
N PRO A 236 -11.81 -6.63 5.72
CA PRO A 236 -10.75 -6.40 6.68
C PRO A 236 -11.18 -6.89 8.06
N PRO A 237 -10.25 -7.38 8.89
CA PRO A 237 -10.56 -7.71 10.26
C PRO A 237 -11.09 -6.48 11.01
N LYS A 238 -12.21 -6.63 11.70
CA LYS A 238 -12.75 -5.62 12.60
C LYS A 238 -12.65 -6.16 14.02
N PHE A 239 -11.88 -5.47 14.86
CA PHE A 239 -11.68 -5.85 16.26
C PHE A 239 -12.20 -4.73 17.15
N GLY A 240 -13.00 -5.05 18.16
CA GLY A 240 -13.59 -4.06 19.08
C GLY A 240 -15.04 -4.37 19.43
N ALA A 241 -15.53 -3.76 20.51
CA ALA A 241 -16.83 -4.06 21.10
C ALA A 241 -18.01 -3.66 20.20
N HIS A 242 -18.97 -4.59 20.05
CA HIS A 242 -20.35 -4.25 19.73
C HIS A 242 -20.99 -3.44 20.86
#